data_AF-A0AAD0JAK9-F1
#
_entry.id   AF-A0AAD0JAK9-F1
#
_cell.length_a   1.000
_cell.length_b   1.000
_cell.length_c   1.000
_cell.angle_alpha   90.00
_cell.angle_beta   90.00
_cell.angle_gamma   90.00
#
_symmetry.space_group_name_H-M   'P 1'
#
loop_
_entity.id
_entity.type
_entity.pdbx_description
1 polymer ?
#
loop_
_entity_poly.entity_id
_entity_poly.type
_entity_poly.pdbx_seq_one_letter_code
_entity_poly.pdbx_strand_id
1 'polypeptide(L)'
;MTSRIAIAIEATDSQFSVPFPYISQRHVIVAFNRLVKKAGIDYYWKDAANIEFFTAPGKGVLEVIRNTPTEEALVTFHNGSQLTQEELNMAVLQSLYSTQEMKDYYQALIDGTLDALVLQSGAPTAGPVIDKVIQKILESEELKELQGRIVSIDDTAAALLGVRLQLSRFAEVLDAFAELDGVETGTFLRNLQKQVVDGDKAVAEQLALIGAKSGDGKAWVLNTDTVQVEPGRSLADAFTSLESSIETATSSLKATFDQQVTTLTTADSANAIAITQLGTKVDDNSSQIQQTMQTVNGLSANYMLKTDVNGYVAGFGLWNNGATSTFNILADRFAIVSPGYPGVVPFAVDANGVYMNNAYIRNLSVDKISGGAIRSEWALNSSSGRIVLDTGAFMKVIGVGFGENGDLIEWFGPKIPISQCTRANATTYVATDGSAYFGGTLSAGVIYNAANSTSIAGDTYVVIGPFASNGRPKTVVVSYSRSITQRSNAMGRDGFTGGGTNYATVTLYRVLNGGGEVAVASQQFSGGWRIENEFDAPDYAYGSIGGSFTFVDTTGATNNMSYVARLSNVSINNPTASVVNSVVTTAKLSVVSTEQ
;
A
#
# COMPACT_ATOMS: atom_id res chain seq x y z
N MET A 1 -122.92 11.26 86.60
CA MET A 1 -122.26 11.93 87.74
C MET A 1 -121.76 13.25 87.20
N THR A 2 -122.16 14.35 87.83
CA THR A 2 -121.80 15.70 87.41
C THR A 2 -120.32 15.92 87.68
N SER A 3 -119.59 16.39 86.68
CA SER A 3 -118.16 16.70 86.84
C SER A 3 -117.92 18.09 87.43
N ARG A 4 -118.99 18.89 87.57
CA ARG A 4 -118.95 20.22 88.15
C ARG A 4 -120.07 20.40 89.16
N ILE A 5 -119.81 21.24 90.14
CA ILE A 5 -120.85 21.78 91.01
C ILE A 5 -120.60 23.27 91.19
N ALA A 6 -121.68 24.04 91.19
CA ALA A 6 -121.68 25.44 91.57
C ALA A 6 -122.43 25.54 92.91
N ILE A 7 -121.74 26.03 93.93
CA ILE A 7 -122.24 26.14 95.29
C ILE A 7 -122.31 27.63 95.60
N ALA A 8 -123.50 28.12 95.96
CA ALA A 8 -123.61 29.43 96.57
C ALA A 8 -123.05 29.34 98.00
N ILE A 9 -122.02 30.13 98.29
CA ILE A 9 -121.32 30.12 99.57
C ILE A 9 -121.47 31.48 100.24
N GLU A 10 -121.52 31.46 101.58
CA GLU A 10 -121.57 32.67 102.39
C GLU A 10 -120.17 33.10 102.83
N ALA A 11 -120.02 34.33 103.31
CA ALA A 11 -118.71 34.97 103.49
C ALA A 11 -117.77 34.27 104.50
N THR A 12 -118.30 33.43 105.39
CA THR A 12 -117.53 32.74 106.44
C THR A 12 -117.17 31.30 106.10
N ASP A 13 -117.69 30.75 105.00
CA ASP A 13 -117.48 29.34 104.66
C ASP A 13 -116.03 29.13 104.18
N SER A 14 -115.33 28.18 104.79
CA SER A 14 -113.93 27.88 104.44
C SER A 14 -113.65 26.42 104.12
N GLN A 15 -114.57 25.50 104.47
CA GLN A 15 -114.43 24.08 104.22
C GLN A 15 -115.46 23.61 103.20
N PHE A 16 -114.99 22.92 102.16
CA PHE A 16 -115.84 22.45 101.07
C PHE A 16 -115.53 21.01 100.70
N SER A 17 -116.58 20.25 100.43
CA SER A 17 -116.44 18.87 99.95
C SER A 17 -116.27 18.87 98.43
N VAL A 18 -115.44 17.95 97.93
CA VAL A 18 -115.33 17.58 96.53
C VAL A 18 -116.24 16.37 96.30
N PRO A 19 -117.46 16.56 95.76
CA PRO A 19 -118.53 15.56 95.84
C PRO A 19 -118.46 14.50 94.73
N PHE A 20 -117.34 14.42 94.01
CA PHE A 20 -117.16 13.47 92.91
C PHE A 20 -115.80 12.78 93.00
N PRO A 21 -115.69 11.52 92.54
CA PRO A 21 -114.42 10.84 92.51
C PRO A 21 -113.52 11.43 91.43
N TYR A 22 -112.21 11.37 91.69
CA TYR A 22 -111.17 11.89 90.82
C TYR A 22 -109.96 10.94 90.85
N ILE A 23 -109.14 10.99 89.80
CA ILE A 23 -107.93 10.15 89.68
C ILE A 23 -106.79 10.70 90.53
N SER A 24 -106.60 12.01 90.48
CA SER A 24 -105.58 12.74 91.24
C SER A 24 -106.17 14.04 91.75
N GLN A 25 -105.76 14.48 92.93
CA GLN A 25 -106.16 15.78 93.49
C GLN A 25 -105.79 16.95 92.57
N ARG A 26 -104.78 16.76 91.69
CA ARG A 26 -104.40 17.75 90.67
C ARG A 26 -105.45 17.91 89.57
N HIS A 27 -106.36 16.95 89.41
CA HIS A 27 -107.44 16.97 88.41
C HIS A 27 -108.71 17.63 88.95
N VAL A 28 -108.65 18.27 90.13
CA VAL A 28 -109.77 19.04 90.70
C VAL A 28 -109.40 20.51 90.67
N ILE A 29 -110.22 21.29 89.99
CA ILE A 29 -110.14 22.74 89.91
C ILE A 29 -111.19 23.33 90.84
N VAL A 30 -110.78 24.30 91.64
CA VAL A 30 -111.68 25.08 92.48
C VAL A 30 -111.65 26.51 91.97
N ALA A 31 -112.81 27.11 91.71
CA ALA A 31 -112.93 28.48 91.26
C ALA A 31 -113.95 29.22 92.12
N PHE A 32 -113.71 30.49 92.41
CA PHE A 32 -114.68 31.35 93.09
C PHE A 32 -115.05 32.50 92.18
N ASN A 33 -116.34 32.67 91.90
CA ASN A 33 -116.85 33.62 90.91
C ASN A 33 -116.08 33.53 89.58
N ARG A 34 -115.88 32.28 89.09
CA ARG A 34 -115.13 31.93 87.87
C ARG A 34 -113.62 32.21 87.89
N LEU A 35 -113.06 32.64 89.03
CA LEU A 35 -111.61 32.81 89.20
C LEU A 35 -111.01 31.58 89.89
N VAL A 36 -110.12 30.88 89.19
CA VAL A 36 -109.47 29.64 89.67
C VAL A 36 -108.58 29.91 90.90
N LYS A 37 -108.65 29.00 91.87
CA LYS A 37 -107.91 28.98 93.14
C LYS A 37 -106.93 27.80 93.15
N LYS A 38 -105.79 27.96 93.81
CA LYS A 38 -104.66 27.02 93.77
C LYS A 38 -104.43 26.30 95.10
N ALA A 39 -104.26 24.98 95.03
CA ALA A 39 -103.86 24.16 96.18
C ALA A 39 -102.45 24.52 96.67
N GLY A 40 -102.27 24.60 97.98
CA GLY A 40 -101.05 25.05 98.65
C GLY A 40 -100.90 26.56 98.80
N ILE A 41 -101.76 27.36 98.15
CA ILE A 41 -101.76 28.84 98.22
C ILE A 41 -103.08 29.36 98.77
N ASP A 42 -104.19 29.03 98.12
CA ASP A 42 -105.52 29.50 98.51
C ASP A 42 -106.20 28.52 99.46
N TYR A 43 -105.97 27.22 99.25
CA TYR A 43 -106.53 26.13 100.04
C TYR A 43 -105.57 24.96 100.17
N TYR A 44 -105.82 24.08 101.14
CA TYR A 44 -105.15 22.80 101.28
C TYR A 44 -106.17 21.66 101.38
N TRP A 45 -105.72 20.44 101.06
CA TRP A 45 -106.52 19.24 101.23
C TRP A 45 -106.42 18.76 102.67
N LYS A 46 -107.57 18.64 103.33
CA LYS A 46 -107.65 18.13 104.70
C LYS A 46 -107.64 16.60 104.70
N ASP A 47 -108.28 16.02 103.70
CA ASP A 47 -108.30 14.59 103.41
C ASP A 47 -108.57 14.39 101.90
N ALA A 48 -108.90 13.17 101.48
CA ALA A 48 -109.16 12.85 100.08
C ALA A 48 -110.52 13.38 99.54
N ALA A 49 -111.38 13.99 100.35
CA ALA A 49 -112.69 14.47 99.89
C ALA A 49 -112.99 15.91 100.31
N ASN A 50 -112.19 16.51 101.18
CA ASN A 50 -112.45 17.82 101.76
C ASN A 50 -111.25 18.76 101.58
N ILE A 51 -111.56 19.98 101.13
CA ILE A 51 -110.62 21.07 101.00
C ILE A 51 -110.94 22.17 102.02
N GLU A 52 -109.91 22.82 102.52
CA GLU A 52 -110.03 23.95 103.45
C GLU A 52 -109.20 25.13 102.95
N PHE A 53 -109.84 26.29 102.82
CA PHE A 53 -109.17 27.52 102.44
C PHE A 53 -108.35 28.09 103.61
N PHE A 54 -107.16 28.62 103.32
CA PHE A 54 -106.38 29.35 104.31
C PHE A 54 -107.08 30.65 104.75
N THR A 55 -107.92 31.22 103.87
CA THR A 55 -108.77 32.38 104.17
C THR A 55 -110.08 32.24 103.41
N ALA A 56 -111.21 32.45 104.09
CA ALA A 56 -112.54 32.32 103.48
C ALA A 56 -112.67 33.24 102.25
N PRO A 57 -113.11 32.73 101.08
CA PRO A 57 -113.07 33.47 99.81
C PRO A 57 -114.13 34.57 99.68
N GLY A 58 -115.15 34.60 100.53
CA GLY A 58 -116.24 35.60 100.53
C GLY A 58 -117.57 35.06 99.97
N LYS A 59 -118.61 35.92 99.95
CA LYS A 59 -119.94 35.56 99.44
C LYS A 59 -119.95 35.52 97.92
N GLY A 60 -120.39 34.40 97.34
CA GLY A 60 -120.42 34.21 95.89
C GLY A 60 -120.66 32.77 95.51
N VAL A 61 -120.29 32.42 94.27
CA VAL A 61 -120.41 31.05 93.77
C VAL A 61 -119.04 30.41 93.76
N LEU A 62 -118.87 29.35 94.55
CA LEU A 62 -117.72 28.47 94.48
C LEU A 62 -118.05 27.34 93.51
N GLU A 63 -117.22 27.17 92.49
CA GLU A 63 -117.29 26.08 91.55
C GLU A 63 -116.18 25.07 91.83
N VAL A 64 -116.56 23.81 92.00
CA VAL A 64 -115.60 22.71 92.10
C VAL A 64 -115.80 21.84 90.87
N ILE A 65 -114.73 21.65 90.11
CA ILE A 65 -114.78 21.11 88.76
C ILE A 65 -113.72 20.03 88.64
N ARG A 66 -114.08 18.87 88.10
CA ARG A 66 -113.14 17.85 87.67
C ARG A 66 -112.63 18.21 86.29
N ASN A 67 -111.31 18.18 86.13
CA ASN A 67 -110.62 18.41 84.88
C ASN A 67 -109.56 17.32 84.69
N THR A 68 -109.93 16.30 83.94
CA THR A 68 -109.09 15.12 83.72
C THR A 68 -108.16 15.37 82.51
N PRO A 69 -106.85 15.07 82.59
CA PRO A 69 -105.93 15.24 81.46
C PRO A 69 -106.37 14.38 80.26
N THR A 70 -106.35 14.96 79.06
CA THR A 70 -106.75 14.28 77.82
C THR A 70 -105.63 14.10 76.81
N GLU A 71 -104.57 14.91 76.95
CA GLU A 71 -103.44 14.96 76.00
C GLU A 71 -102.35 13.93 76.34
N GLU A 72 -102.28 13.48 77.59
CA GLU A 72 -101.26 12.53 78.06
C GLU A 72 -101.91 11.29 78.68
N ALA A 73 -101.46 10.10 78.24
CA ALA A 73 -101.93 8.84 78.79
C ALA A 73 -101.30 8.59 80.16
N LEU A 74 -102.13 8.43 81.21
CA LEU A 74 -101.61 8.18 82.56
C LEU A 74 -101.00 6.78 82.72
N VAL A 75 -101.26 5.85 81.77
CA VAL A 75 -100.68 4.50 81.70
C VAL A 75 -100.31 4.17 80.24
N THR A 76 -99.08 3.71 80.01
CA THR A 76 -98.55 3.37 78.68
C THR A 76 -98.30 1.86 78.53
N PHE A 77 -98.92 1.24 77.51
CA PHE A 77 -98.81 -0.21 77.27
C PHE A 77 -97.61 -0.56 76.37
N HIS A 78 -96.80 -1.56 76.77
CA HIS A 78 -95.69 -2.10 75.97
C HIS A 78 -95.90 -3.60 75.67
N ASN A 79 -95.36 -4.08 74.54
CA ASN A 79 -95.55 -5.47 74.10
C ASN A 79 -94.80 -6.44 75.03
N GLY A 80 -95.53 -7.36 75.67
CA GLY A 80 -94.98 -8.32 76.64
C GLY A 80 -95.14 -7.95 78.11
N SER A 81 -95.70 -6.78 78.44
CA SER A 81 -95.95 -6.37 79.83
C SER A 81 -97.11 -7.14 80.47
N GLN A 82 -96.88 -7.76 81.62
CA GLN A 82 -97.97 -8.18 82.51
C GLN A 82 -98.52 -6.94 83.22
N LEU A 83 -99.73 -6.52 82.86
CA LEU A 83 -100.40 -5.33 83.41
C LEU A 83 -101.09 -5.66 84.72
N THR A 84 -100.96 -4.78 85.71
CA THR A 84 -101.66 -4.91 86.99
C THR A 84 -103.10 -4.37 86.88
N GLN A 85 -103.99 -4.85 87.76
CA GLN A 85 -105.38 -4.36 87.83
C GLN A 85 -105.46 -2.84 88.09
N GLU A 86 -104.52 -2.29 88.86
CA GLU A 86 -104.45 -0.86 89.19
C GLU A 86 -104.23 -0.01 87.91
N GLU A 87 -103.28 -0.42 87.07
CA GLU A 87 -102.93 0.26 85.82
C GLU A 87 -104.08 0.21 84.80
N LEU A 88 -104.74 -0.94 84.68
CA LEU A 88 -105.90 -1.09 83.80
C LEU A 88 -107.08 -0.22 84.25
N ASN A 89 -107.37 -0.17 85.55
CA ASN A 89 -108.45 0.66 86.08
C ASN A 89 -108.18 2.15 85.88
N MET A 90 -106.94 2.60 86.06
CA MET A 90 -106.56 4.00 85.88
C MET A 90 -106.76 4.48 84.44
N ALA A 91 -106.36 3.66 83.46
CA ALA A 91 -106.54 3.97 82.04
C ALA A 91 -108.03 4.10 81.65
N VAL A 92 -108.88 3.21 82.18
CA VAL A 92 -110.33 3.25 81.91
C VAL A 92 -111.00 4.46 82.57
N LEU A 93 -110.66 4.78 83.82
CA LEU A 93 -111.25 5.92 84.53
C LEU A 93 -110.92 7.26 83.86
N GLN A 94 -109.72 7.41 83.30
CA GLN A 94 -109.32 8.65 82.60
C GLN A 94 -110.27 8.97 81.43
N SER A 95 -110.57 7.96 80.61
CA SER A 95 -111.46 8.11 79.46
C SER A 95 -112.92 8.40 79.85
N LEU A 96 -113.41 7.74 80.91
CA LEU A 96 -114.78 7.94 81.38
C LEU A 96 -115.01 9.36 81.93
N TYR A 97 -114.05 9.89 82.70
CA TYR A 97 -114.19 11.20 83.32
C TYR A 97 -114.11 12.35 82.32
N SER A 98 -113.22 12.26 81.33
CA SER A 98 -113.17 13.21 80.22
C SER A 98 -114.51 13.28 79.46
N THR A 99 -115.14 12.14 79.20
CA THR A 99 -116.43 12.10 78.48
C THR A 99 -117.57 12.74 79.29
N GLN A 100 -117.59 12.53 80.61
CA GLN A 100 -118.60 13.16 81.48
C GLN A 100 -118.43 14.69 81.52
N GLU A 101 -117.19 15.17 81.58
CA GLU A 101 -116.86 16.60 81.60
C GLU A 101 -117.34 17.33 80.34
N MET A 102 -117.21 16.69 79.17
CA MET A 102 -117.70 17.25 77.91
C MET A 102 -119.22 17.37 77.84
N LYS A 103 -119.96 16.36 78.33
CA LYS A 103 -121.44 16.36 78.29
C LYS A 103 -122.02 17.50 79.11
N ASP A 104 -121.50 17.71 80.32
CA ASP A 104 -122.01 18.77 81.20
C ASP A 104 -121.77 20.17 80.57
N TYR A 105 -120.72 20.35 79.76
CA TYR A 105 -120.42 21.64 79.10
C TYR A 105 -121.54 22.07 78.14
N TYR A 106 -122.05 21.16 77.31
CA TYR A 106 -123.10 21.48 76.33
C TYR A 106 -124.48 21.76 76.96
N GLN A 107 -124.82 21.08 78.06
CA GLN A 107 -126.12 21.28 78.72
C GLN A 107 -126.29 22.72 79.25
N ALA A 108 -125.20 23.33 79.75
CA ALA A 108 -125.23 24.68 80.33
C ALA A 108 -125.43 25.82 79.30
N LEU A 109 -125.23 25.57 78.00
CA LEU A 109 -125.37 26.59 76.96
C LEU A 109 -126.84 26.81 76.53
N ILE A 110 -127.70 25.80 76.70
CA ILE A 110 -129.07 25.77 76.18
C ILE A 110 -130.04 26.53 77.09
N ASP A 111 -129.87 26.47 78.41
CA ASP A 111 -130.84 27.05 79.35
C ASP A 111 -130.79 28.59 79.43
N GLY A 112 -129.69 29.23 78.98
CA GLY A 112 -129.50 30.67 79.09
C GLY A 112 -130.36 31.55 78.15
N THR A 113 -130.98 30.98 77.12
CA THR A 113 -131.68 31.77 76.09
C THR A 113 -133.16 32.06 76.36
N LEU A 114 -133.80 31.36 77.30
CA LEU A 114 -135.26 31.44 77.50
C LEU A 114 -135.71 32.63 78.37
N ASP A 115 -134.84 33.15 79.25
CA ASP A 115 -135.19 34.19 80.23
C ASP A 115 -135.23 35.63 79.65
N ALA A 116 -134.60 35.88 78.50
CA ALA A 116 -134.48 37.23 77.96
C ALA A 116 -135.78 37.80 77.34
N LEU A 117 -136.73 36.95 76.94
CA LEU A 117 -137.93 37.39 76.19
C LEU A 117 -139.12 37.83 77.05
N VAL A 118 -139.22 37.40 78.31
CA VAL A 118 -140.39 37.69 79.15
C VAL A 118 -140.39 39.13 79.68
N LEU A 119 -139.22 39.78 79.78
CA LEU A 119 -139.06 41.08 80.44
C LEU A 119 -139.44 42.29 79.55
N GLN A 120 -139.60 42.12 78.23
CA GLN A 120 -139.73 43.24 77.30
C GLN A 120 -141.17 43.50 76.79
N SER A 121 -142.13 42.61 77.06
CA SER A 121 -143.45 42.66 76.39
C SER A 121 -144.63 43.14 77.24
N GLY A 122 -144.49 43.26 78.57
CA GLY A 122 -145.48 43.92 79.44
C GLY A 122 -146.93 43.40 79.39
N ALA A 123 -147.21 42.24 78.78
CA ALA A 123 -148.56 41.72 78.58
C ALA A 123 -148.88 40.57 79.56
N PRO A 124 -150.05 40.54 80.24
CA PRO A 124 -150.34 39.54 81.27
C PRO A 124 -150.85 38.18 80.76
N THR A 125 -151.19 38.00 79.47
CA THR A 125 -151.43 36.69 78.82
C THR A 125 -151.68 36.83 77.31
N ALA A 126 -151.46 35.73 76.57
CA ALA A 126 -151.36 35.64 75.11
C ALA A 126 -152.67 35.88 74.34
N GLY A 127 -152.65 36.75 73.32
CA GLY A 127 -153.84 37.00 72.50
C GLY A 127 -153.62 37.64 71.11
N PRO A 128 -152.93 38.79 70.94
CA PRO A 128 -152.73 39.33 69.57
C PRO A 128 -151.32 39.97 69.35
N VAL A 129 -150.29 39.15 69.12
CA VAL A 129 -148.90 39.58 68.85
C VAL A 129 -148.54 39.54 67.35
N ILE A 130 -149.25 38.74 66.54
CA ILE A 130 -148.80 38.37 65.17
C ILE A 130 -148.88 39.52 64.16
N ASP A 131 -149.96 40.30 64.11
CA ASP A 131 -150.11 41.34 63.06
C ASP A 131 -149.11 42.49 63.21
N LYS A 132 -148.68 42.81 64.44
CA LYS A 132 -147.66 43.84 64.67
C LYS A 132 -146.24 43.38 64.36
N VAL A 133 -145.98 42.07 64.32
CA VAL A 133 -144.66 41.53 63.94
C VAL A 133 -144.43 41.71 62.43
N ILE A 134 -145.43 41.47 61.60
CA ILE A 134 -145.29 41.55 60.13
C ILE A 134 -144.95 42.97 59.68
N GLN A 135 -145.60 43.99 60.23
CA GLN A 135 -145.38 45.38 59.81
C GLN A 135 -143.97 45.89 60.17
N LYS A 136 -143.43 45.44 61.31
CA LYS A 136 -142.06 45.80 61.74
C LYS A 136 -140.97 45.15 60.89
N ILE A 137 -141.23 43.97 60.31
CA ILE A 137 -140.29 43.28 59.42
C ILE A 137 -140.16 44.01 58.07
N LEU A 138 -141.26 44.59 57.55
CA LEU A 138 -141.24 45.30 56.27
C LEU A 138 -140.53 46.66 56.31
N GLU A 139 -140.47 47.30 57.48
CA GLU A 139 -139.80 48.60 57.66
C GLU A 139 -138.39 48.46 58.26
N SER A 140 -137.87 47.24 58.40
CA SER A 140 -136.61 46.96 59.07
C SER A 140 -135.40 47.33 58.20
N GLU A 141 -134.40 47.97 58.81
CA GLU A 141 -133.18 48.42 58.14
C GLU A 141 -132.37 47.22 57.57
N GLU A 142 -132.50 46.06 58.22
CA GLU A 142 -131.85 44.81 57.82
C GLU A 142 -132.33 44.29 56.46
N LEU A 143 -133.59 44.55 56.09
CA LEU A 143 -134.12 44.15 54.78
C LEU A 143 -133.54 45.02 53.65
N LYS A 144 -133.31 46.32 53.91
CA LYS A 144 -132.61 47.22 52.96
C LYS A 144 -131.14 46.81 52.80
N GLU A 145 -130.47 46.45 53.89
CA GLU A 145 -129.09 45.95 53.82
C GLU A 145 -128.99 44.65 53.01
N LEU A 146 -129.94 43.73 53.20
CA LEU A 146 -130.01 42.51 52.42
C LEU A 146 -130.18 42.80 50.91
N GLN A 147 -131.05 43.75 50.55
CA GLN A 147 -131.23 44.18 49.16
C GLN A 147 -129.95 44.82 48.58
N GLY A 148 -129.23 45.64 49.34
CA GLY A 148 -127.96 46.21 48.91
C GLY A 148 -126.85 45.18 48.70
N ARG A 149 -126.78 44.15 49.55
CA ARG A 149 -125.81 43.05 49.41
C ARG A 149 -126.06 42.20 48.16
N ILE A 150 -127.30 42.07 47.71
CA ILE A 150 -127.63 41.35 46.47
C ILE A 150 -127.04 42.08 45.24
N VAL A 151 -127.13 43.42 45.20
CA VAL A 151 -126.56 44.22 44.08
C VAL A 151 -125.03 44.10 44.02
N SER A 152 -124.34 44.12 45.16
CA SER A 152 -122.88 44.00 45.20
C SER A 152 -122.37 42.61 44.75
N ILE A 153 -123.17 41.55 44.95
CA ILE A 153 -122.83 40.20 44.47
C ILE A 153 -122.84 40.16 42.94
N ASP A 154 -123.79 40.82 42.29
CA ASP A 154 -123.86 40.89 40.82
C ASP A 154 -122.65 41.66 40.25
N ASP A 155 -122.25 42.77 40.87
CA ASP A 155 -121.05 43.52 40.47
C ASP A 155 -119.77 42.69 40.64
N THR A 156 -119.68 41.88 41.71
CA THR A 156 -118.52 40.99 41.95
C THR A 156 -118.48 39.84 40.95
N ALA A 157 -119.63 39.32 40.53
CA ALA A 157 -119.72 38.29 39.49
C ALA A 157 -119.20 38.81 38.14
N ALA A 158 -119.48 40.06 37.79
CA ALA A 158 -118.95 40.70 36.58
C ALA A 158 -117.42 40.86 36.62
N ALA A 159 -116.84 41.24 37.76
CA ALA A 159 -115.39 41.34 37.92
C ALA A 159 -114.67 39.98 37.81
N LEU A 160 -115.28 38.90 38.33
CA LEU A 160 -114.71 37.56 38.29
C LEU A 160 -114.65 36.96 36.88
N LEU A 161 -115.58 37.34 35.99
CA LEU A 161 -115.56 36.99 34.57
C LEU A 161 -114.38 37.63 33.82
N GLY A 162 -113.97 38.85 34.18
CA GLY A 162 -112.80 39.53 33.61
C GLY A 162 -111.47 38.83 33.92
N VAL A 163 -111.33 38.29 35.13
CA VAL A 163 -110.13 37.53 35.55
C VAL A 163 -109.99 36.21 34.79
N ARG A 164 -111.10 35.52 34.48
CA ARG A 164 -111.09 34.28 33.68
C ARG A 164 -110.53 34.50 32.27
N LEU A 165 -110.77 35.68 31.68
CA LEU A 165 -110.24 36.01 30.36
C LEU A 165 -108.70 36.16 30.38
N GLN A 166 -108.12 36.72 31.44
CA GLN A 166 -106.66 36.86 31.56
C GLN A 166 -105.93 35.53 31.75
N LEU A 167 -106.55 34.58 32.46
CA LEU A 167 -105.95 33.25 32.67
C LEU A 167 -105.84 32.46 31.35
N SER A 168 -106.82 32.60 30.45
CA SER A 168 -106.78 31.96 29.12
C SER A 168 -105.62 32.46 28.26
N ARG A 169 -105.34 33.77 28.31
CA ARG A 169 -104.24 34.39 27.56
C ARG A 169 -102.85 33.97 28.07
N PHE A 170 -102.73 33.61 29.35
CA PHE A 170 -101.48 33.10 29.91
C PHE A 170 -101.17 31.67 29.42
N ALA A 171 -102.19 30.84 29.22
CA ALA A 171 -102.04 29.50 28.67
C ALA A 171 -101.55 29.53 27.20
N GLU A 172 -102.10 30.42 26.37
CA GLU A 172 -101.67 30.59 24.97
C GLU A 172 -100.19 31.00 24.84
N VAL A 173 -99.69 31.84 25.75
CA VAL A 173 -98.27 32.24 25.77
C VAL A 173 -97.37 31.06 26.17
N LEU A 174 -97.81 30.22 27.12
CA LEU A 174 -97.06 29.01 27.51
C LEU A 174 -96.99 28.00 26.37
N ASP A 175 -98.08 27.78 25.63
CA ASP A 175 -98.10 26.90 24.45
C ASP A 175 -97.16 27.41 23.34
N ALA A 176 -97.08 28.73 23.13
CA ALA A 176 -96.18 29.31 22.13
C ALA A 176 -94.67 29.14 22.45
N PHE A 177 -94.30 28.90 23.73
CA PHE A 177 -92.92 28.55 24.10
C PHE A 177 -92.65 27.04 24.12
N ALA A 178 -93.70 26.22 24.07
CA ALA A 178 -93.57 24.77 24.03
C ALA A 178 -93.02 24.29 22.67
N GLU A 179 -93.35 24.99 21.59
CA GLU A 179 -92.97 24.65 20.22
C GLU A 179 -92.29 25.81 19.48
N LEU A 180 -91.22 25.50 18.74
CA LEU A 180 -90.58 26.40 17.79
C LEU A 180 -90.79 25.81 16.38
N ASP A 181 -91.49 26.53 15.51
CA ASP A 181 -91.83 26.09 14.14
C ASP A 181 -92.50 24.69 14.09
N GLY A 182 -93.43 24.45 15.03
CA GLY A 182 -94.20 23.19 15.10
C GLY A 182 -93.45 21.99 15.68
N VAL A 183 -92.28 22.21 16.30
CA VAL A 183 -91.51 21.17 16.99
C VAL A 183 -91.28 21.59 18.45
N GLU A 184 -91.49 20.66 19.38
CA GLU A 184 -91.19 20.89 20.80
C GLU A 184 -89.76 21.43 20.99
N THR A 185 -89.60 22.54 21.71
CA THR A 185 -88.30 23.23 21.90
C THR A 185 -87.20 22.28 22.42
N GLY A 186 -87.55 21.34 23.32
CA GLY A 186 -86.63 20.31 23.79
C GLY A 186 -86.19 19.31 22.71
N THR A 187 -87.09 18.99 21.78
CA THR A 187 -86.80 18.13 20.62
C THR A 187 -85.94 18.86 19.59
N PHE A 188 -86.20 20.14 19.32
CA PHE A 188 -85.35 20.97 18.46
C PHE A 188 -83.91 21.05 18.99
N LEU A 189 -83.72 21.33 20.28
CA LEU A 189 -82.39 21.40 20.91
C LEU A 189 -81.63 20.06 20.84
N ARG A 190 -82.32 18.93 21.07
CA ARG A 190 -81.71 17.59 20.92
C ARG A 190 -81.29 17.32 19.48
N ASN A 191 -82.11 17.70 18.50
CA ASN A 191 -81.79 17.54 17.08
C ASN A 191 -80.59 18.39 16.67
N LEU A 192 -80.53 19.65 17.11
CA LEU A 192 -79.38 20.53 16.85
C LEU A 192 -78.10 19.96 17.48
N GLN A 193 -78.15 19.55 18.75
CA GLN A 193 -77.01 18.91 19.42
C GLN A 193 -76.55 17.66 18.68
N LYS A 194 -77.49 16.84 18.20
CA LYS A 194 -77.19 15.65 17.39
C LYS A 194 -76.50 16.03 16.08
N GLN A 195 -77.01 17.02 15.35
CA GLN A 195 -76.42 17.47 14.08
C GLN A 195 -75.00 18.02 14.26
N VAL A 196 -74.75 18.80 15.33
CA VAL A 196 -73.41 19.30 15.64
C VAL A 196 -72.46 18.15 15.96
N VAL A 197 -72.87 17.21 16.82
CA VAL A 197 -72.04 16.03 17.16
C VAL A 197 -71.76 15.16 15.94
N ASP A 198 -72.76 14.92 15.09
CA ASP A 198 -72.59 14.15 13.85
C ASP A 198 -71.64 14.87 12.87
N GLY A 199 -71.75 16.20 12.76
CA GLY A 199 -70.87 17.03 11.93
C GLY A 199 -69.42 17.03 12.43
N ASP A 200 -69.20 17.25 13.74
CA ASP A 200 -67.87 17.21 14.36
C ASP A 200 -67.25 15.82 14.21
N LYS A 201 -68.05 14.77 14.35
CA LYS A 201 -67.61 13.38 14.11
C LYS A 201 -67.20 13.17 12.66
N ALA A 202 -67.98 13.65 11.69
CA ALA A 202 -67.66 13.54 10.27
C ALA A 202 -66.35 14.28 9.91
N VAL A 203 -66.13 15.46 10.48
CA VAL A 203 -64.87 16.21 10.31
C VAL A 203 -63.70 15.46 10.94
N ALA A 204 -63.86 14.91 12.14
CA ALA A 204 -62.82 14.11 12.80
C ALA A 204 -62.46 12.85 11.99
N GLU A 205 -63.45 12.17 11.43
CA GLU A 205 -63.26 11.00 10.54
C GLU A 205 -62.51 11.39 9.26
N GLN A 206 -62.83 12.53 8.63
CA GLN A 206 -62.07 13.04 7.48
C GLN A 206 -60.64 13.45 7.84
N LEU A 207 -60.43 14.13 8.98
CA LEU A 207 -59.10 14.53 9.45
C LEU A 207 -58.21 13.31 9.72
N ALA A 208 -58.77 12.23 10.28
CA ALA A 208 -58.04 10.99 10.52
C ALA A 208 -57.52 10.32 9.23
N LEU A 209 -58.17 10.55 8.08
CA LEU A 209 -57.71 10.07 6.77
C LEU A 209 -56.51 10.85 6.23
N ILE A 210 -56.31 12.11 6.65
CA ILE A 210 -55.18 12.91 6.16
C ILE A 210 -54.02 12.95 7.16
N GLY A 211 -54.26 12.73 8.44
CA GLY A 211 -53.20 12.71 9.45
C GLY A 211 -53.66 12.91 10.88
N ALA A 212 -52.71 13.21 11.76
CA ALA A 212 -52.94 13.56 13.15
C ALA A 212 -51.93 14.59 13.62
N LYS A 213 -52.26 15.29 14.70
CA LYS A 213 -51.31 16.19 15.36
C LYS A 213 -50.14 15.37 15.93
N SER A 214 -48.91 15.86 15.80
CA SER A 214 -47.73 15.25 16.42
C SER A 214 -47.89 15.15 17.94
N GLY A 215 -47.18 14.22 18.58
CA GLY A 215 -47.28 13.99 20.03
C GLY A 215 -46.93 15.21 20.89
N ASP A 216 -46.13 16.15 20.36
CA ASP A 216 -45.78 17.43 21.00
C ASP A 216 -46.76 18.58 20.68
N GLY A 217 -47.75 18.32 19.83
CA GLY A 217 -48.77 19.28 19.46
C GLY A 217 -48.29 20.41 18.53
N LYS A 218 -47.13 20.29 17.86
CA LYS A 218 -46.57 21.38 17.04
C LYS A 218 -46.68 21.18 15.53
N ALA A 219 -46.85 19.95 15.07
CA ALA A 219 -46.96 19.62 13.65
C ALA A 219 -48.23 18.83 13.37
N TRP A 220 -48.62 18.83 12.09
CA TRP A 220 -49.58 17.86 11.56
C TRP A 220 -48.79 16.78 10.82
N VAL A 221 -48.89 15.53 11.29
CA VAL A 221 -48.25 14.35 10.70
C VAL A 221 -49.24 13.74 9.73
N LEU A 222 -48.87 13.68 8.45
CA LEU A 222 -49.70 13.02 7.45
C LEU A 222 -49.73 11.52 7.69
N ASN A 223 -50.90 10.90 7.50
CA ASN A 223 -51.01 9.45 7.46
C ASN A 223 -50.60 8.98 6.06
N THR A 224 -49.38 8.46 5.92
CA THR A 224 -48.78 8.09 4.63
C THR A 224 -49.49 6.92 3.95
N ASP A 225 -50.28 6.14 4.69
CA ASP A 225 -51.01 4.97 4.18
C ASP A 225 -52.35 5.38 3.54
N THR A 226 -52.98 6.43 4.06
CA THR A 226 -54.30 6.90 3.61
C THR A 226 -54.22 8.12 2.70
N VAL A 227 -53.16 8.94 2.82
CA VAL A 227 -52.88 10.02 1.86
C VAL A 227 -52.36 9.41 0.57
N GLN A 228 -53.06 9.65 -0.53
CA GLN A 228 -52.73 9.10 -1.84
C GLN A 228 -52.17 10.19 -2.77
N VAL A 229 -51.15 9.84 -3.56
CA VAL A 229 -50.58 10.72 -4.61
C VAL A 229 -51.30 10.57 -5.95
N GLU A 230 -51.95 9.42 -6.14
CA GLU A 230 -52.85 9.09 -7.26
C GLU A 230 -53.83 8.00 -6.76
N PRO A 231 -55.01 7.84 -7.38
CA PRO A 231 -55.99 6.87 -6.92
C PRO A 231 -55.39 5.46 -6.75
N GLY A 232 -55.42 4.93 -5.53
CA GLY A 232 -54.92 3.59 -5.20
C GLY A 232 -53.42 3.49 -4.89
N ARG A 233 -52.66 4.59 -4.91
CA ARG A 233 -51.25 4.61 -4.50
C ARG A 233 -51.06 5.57 -3.34
N SER A 234 -50.74 5.02 -2.18
CA SER A 234 -50.45 5.81 -0.98
C SER A 234 -49.13 6.57 -1.11
N LEU A 235 -48.93 7.60 -0.29
CA LEU A 235 -47.65 8.29 -0.19
C LEU A 235 -46.53 7.34 0.27
N ALA A 236 -46.86 6.35 1.13
CA ALA A 236 -45.94 5.29 1.53
C ALA A 236 -45.51 4.40 0.34
N ASP A 237 -46.44 4.00 -0.52
CA ASP A 237 -46.13 3.23 -1.74
C ASP A 237 -45.26 4.05 -2.70
N ALA A 238 -45.52 5.35 -2.81
CA ALA A 238 -44.72 6.25 -3.62
C ALA A 238 -43.27 6.34 -3.13
N PHE A 239 -43.06 6.49 -1.83
CA PHE A 239 -41.72 6.48 -1.23
C PHE A 239 -41.02 5.14 -1.37
N THR A 240 -41.71 4.03 -1.11
CA THR A 240 -41.15 2.68 -1.29
C THR A 240 -40.71 2.44 -2.74
N SER A 241 -41.51 2.89 -3.71
CA SER A 241 -41.17 2.82 -5.14
C SER A 241 -39.96 3.68 -5.51
N LEU A 242 -39.83 4.86 -4.90
CA LEU A 242 -38.67 5.73 -5.08
C LEU A 242 -37.40 5.10 -4.47
N GLU A 243 -37.48 4.56 -3.26
CA GLU A 243 -36.39 3.83 -2.61
C GLU A 243 -35.90 2.66 -3.48
N SER A 244 -36.83 1.85 -4.01
CA SER A 244 -36.52 0.75 -4.92
C SER A 244 -35.88 1.24 -6.24
N SER A 245 -36.35 2.36 -6.79
CA SER A 245 -35.76 2.97 -7.99
C SER A 245 -34.33 3.45 -7.73
N ILE A 246 -34.07 4.06 -6.57
CA ILE A 246 -32.73 4.49 -6.13
C ILE A 246 -31.80 3.29 -5.94
N GLU A 247 -32.27 2.22 -5.30
CA GLU A 247 -31.50 0.98 -5.10
C GLU A 247 -31.15 0.32 -6.44
N THR A 248 -32.12 0.27 -7.36
CA THR A 248 -31.93 -0.26 -8.72
C THR A 248 -30.92 0.58 -9.50
N ALA A 249 -31.03 1.91 -9.45
CA ALA A 249 -30.09 2.82 -10.10
C ALA A 249 -28.68 2.68 -9.53
N THR A 250 -28.56 2.57 -8.20
CA THR A 250 -27.28 2.38 -7.50
C THR A 250 -26.63 1.05 -7.90
N SER A 251 -27.40 -0.03 -7.93
CA SER A 251 -26.92 -1.36 -8.34
C SER A 251 -26.46 -1.38 -9.79
N SER A 252 -27.22 -0.72 -10.67
CA SER A 252 -26.88 -0.61 -12.10
C SER A 252 -25.62 0.22 -12.34
N LEU A 253 -25.46 1.33 -11.62
CA LEU A 253 -24.25 2.15 -11.64
C LEU A 253 -23.04 1.37 -11.13
N LYS A 254 -23.18 0.63 -10.02
CA LYS A 254 -22.11 -0.21 -9.48
C LYS A 254 -21.69 -1.28 -10.49
N ALA A 255 -22.63 -1.99 -11.09
CA ALA A 255 -22.33 -2.99 -12.11
C ALA A 255 -21.61 -2.37 -13.32
N THR A 256 -22.07 -1.20 -13.77
CA THR A 256 -21.44 -0.46 -14.88
C THR A 256 -20.03 -0.01 -14.51
N PHE A 257 -19.83 0.49 -13.31
CA PHE A 257 -18.52 0.91 -12.78
C PHE A 257 -17.56 -0.27 -12.66
N ASP A 258 -17.98 -1.39 -12.07
CA ASP A 258 -17.17 -2.60 -11.94
C ASP A 258 -16.77 -3.17 -13.31
N GLN A 259 -17.70 -3.13 -14.27
CA GLN A 259 -17.44 -3.51 -15.66
C GLN A 259 -16.44 -2.56 -16.31
N GLN A 260 -16.56 -1.25 -16.12
CA GLN A 260 -15.58 -0.27 -16.61
C GLN A 260 -14.20 -0.49 -15.99
N VAL A 261 -14.11 -0.70 -14.67
CA VAL A 261 -12.84 -0.96 -13.98
C VAL A 261 -12.18 -2.22 -14.53
N THR A 262 -12.95 -3.29 -14.74
CA THR A 262 -12.44 -4.56 -15.30
C THR A 262 -12.00 -4.37 -16.74
N THR A 263 -12.78 -3.64 -17.54
CA THR A 263 -12.46 -3.33 -18.95
C THR A 263 -11.17 -2.52 -19.04
N LEU A 264 -11.03 -1.46 -18.24
CA LEU A 264 -9.83 -0.62 -18.19
C LEU A 264 -8.61 -1.40 -17.71
N THR A 265 -8.74 -2.22 -16.66
CA THR A 265 -7.64 -3.05 -16.14
C THR A 265 -7.16 -4.07 -17.18
N THR A 266 -8.10 -4.66 -17.92
CA THR A 266 -7.79 -5.61 -19.00
C THR A 266 -7.15 -4.90 -20.20
N ALA A 267 -7.66 -3.72 -20.57
CA ALA A 267 -7.07 -2.89 -21.63
C ALA A 267 -5.65 -2.43 -21.27
N ASP A 268 -5.41 -2.00 -20.03
CA ASP A 268 -4.08 -1.64 -19.53
C ASP A 268 -3.13 -2.83 -19.55
N SER A 269 -3.60 -4.02 -19.16
CA SER A 269 -2.80 -5.25 -19.23
C SER A 269 -2.42 -5.59 -20.68
N ALA A 270 -3.37 -5.47 -21.62
CA ALA A 270 -3.13 -5.69 -23.04
C ALA A 270 -2.18 -4.64 -23.64
N ASN A 271 -2.36 -3.37 -23.29
CA ASN A 271 -1.46 -2.28 -23.71
C ASN A 271 -0.05 -2.46 -23.15
N ALA A 272 0.10 -2.87 -21.88
CA ALA A 272 1.40 -3.17 -21.29
C ALA A 272 2.11 -4.32 -22.03
N ILE A 273 1.37 -5.37 -22.42
CA ILE A 273 1.89 -6.47 -23.24
C ILE A 273 2.29 -5.98 -24.64
N ALA A 274 1.45 -5.17 -25.29
CA ALA A 274 1.74 -4.62 -26.62
C ALA A 274 2.95 -3.66 -26.61
N ILE A 275 3.13 -2.86 -25.55
CA ILE A 275 4.32 -2.01 -25.37
C ILE A 275 5.58 -2.87 -25.18
N THR A 276 5.46 -3.99 -24.47
CA THR A 276 6.55 -4.97 -24.29
C THR A 276 6.89 -5.72 -25.60
N GLN A 277 5.92 -5.83 -26.50
CA GLN A 277 5.97 -6.56 -27.77
C GLN A 277 5.54 -5.66 -28.95
N LEU A 278 6.44 -4.80 -29.41
CA LEU A 278 6.19 -3.91 -30.56
C LEU A 278 6.46 -4.67 -31.87
N GLY A 279 5.40 -5.03 -32.59
CA GLY A 279 5.49 -5.68 -33.90
C GLY A 279 4.91 -4.80 -35.01
N THR A 280 5.62 -4.67 -36.13
CA THR A 280 5.10 -4.07 -37.36
C THR A 280 5.23 -5.06 -38.50
N LYS A 281 4.20 -5.13 -39.35
CA LYS A 281 4.17 -5.98 -40.54
C LYS A 281 3.88 -5.11 -41.76
N VAL A 282 4.71 -5.22 -42.78
CA VAL A 282 4.51 -4.61 -44.10
C VAL A 282 4.73 -5.73 -45.12
N ASP A 283 3.67 -6.11 -45.84
CA ASP A 283 3.63 -7.30 -46.71
C ASP A 283 4.04 -8.59 -45.98
N ASP A 284 4.95 -9.40 -46.54
CA ASP A 284 5.47 -10.62 -45.89
C ASP A 284 6.57 -10.33 -44.85
N ASN A 285 7.06 -9.08 -44.78
CA ASN A 285 8.12 -8.72 -43.85
C ASN A 285 7.53 -8.41 -42.46
N SER A 286 8.05 -9.10 -41.45
CA SER A 286 7.67 -8.92 -40.04
C SER A 286 8.87 -8.44 -39.25
N SER A 287 8.72 -7.33 -38.54
CA SER A 287 9.69 -6.82 -37.57
C SER A 287 9.06 -6.86 -36.18
N GLN A 288 9.67 -7.61 -35.26
CA GLN A 288 9.24 -7.67 -33.87
C GLN A 288 10.35 -7.19 -32.94
N ILE A 289 9.96 -6.37 -31.95
CA ILE A 289 10.79 -5.95 -30.84
C ILE A 289 10.20 -6.57 -29.58
N GLN A 290 11.03 -7.29 -28.82
CA GLN A 290 10.67 -7.88 -27.55
C GLN A 290 11.63 -7.39 -26.47
N GLN A 291 11.08 -6.72 -25.45
CA GLN A 291 11.82 -6.28 -24.28
C GLN A 291 11.35 -7.08 -23.06
N THR A 292 12.27 -7.72 -22.32
CA THR A 292 11.93 -8.42 -21.07
C THR A 292 12.66 -7.75 -19.93
N MET A 293 11.92 -7.22 -18.95
CA MET A 293 12.44 -6.66 -17.71
C MET A 293 11.80 -7.38 -16.54
N GLN A 294 12.57 -8.16 -15.79
CA GLN A 294 12.03 -8.95 -14.68
C GLN A 294 12.99 -8.91 -13.50
N THR A 295 12.44 -8.71 -12.31
CA THR A 295 13.10 -9.06 -11.06
C THR A 295 12.38 -10.28 -10.48
N VAL A 296 13.14 -11.30 -10.10
CA VAL A 296 12.60 -12.53 -9.51
C VAL A 296 12.91 -12.52 -8.03
N ASN A 297 11.87 -12.39 -7.21
CA ASN A 297 11.94 -12.40 -5.73
C ASN A 297 12.92 -11.36 -5.13
N GLY A 298 13.31 -10.33 -5.89
CA GLY A 298 14.32 -9.34 -5.48
C GLY A 298 15.77 -9.84 -5.44
N LEU A 299 16.03 -11.11 -5.80
CA LEU A 299 17.36 -11.73 -5.75
C LEU A 299 18.03 -11.84 -7.13
N SER A 300 17.22 -11.82 -8.20
CA SER A 300 17.72 -11.88 -9.57
C SER A 300 17.07 -10.81 -10.43
N ALA A 301 17.85 -10.26 -11.35
CA ALA A 301 17.41 -9.27 -12.32
C ALA A 301 17.80 -9.70 -13.74
N ASN A 302 16.84 -9.63 -14.65
CA ASN A 302 16.98 -9.99 -16.05
C ASN A 302 16.56 -8.79 -16.90
N TYR A 303 17.38 -8.42 -17.87
CA TYR A 303 17.04 -7.41 -18.87
C TYR A 303 17.43 -7.89 -20.26
N MET A 304 16.47 -8.02 -21.17
CA MET A 304 16.69 -8.49 -22.53
C MET A 304 16.03 -7.55 -23.53
N LEU A 305 16.72 -7.27 -24.63
CA LEU A 305 16.15 -6.64 -25.81
C LEU A 305 16.47 -7.51 -27.02
N LYS A 306 15.44 -7.96 -27.72
CA LYS A 306 15.54 -8.74 -28.95
C LYS A 306 14.77 -8.04 -30.06
N THR A 307 15.36 -8.05 -31.26
CA THR A 307 14.72 -7.75 -32.51
C THR A 307 14.71 -9.02 -33.36
N ASP A 308 13.61 -9.25 -34.07
CA ASP A 308 13.46 -10.33 -35.03
C ASP A 308 12.89 -9.72 -36.30
N VAL A 309 13.70 -9.71 -37.37
CA VAL A 309 13.28 -9.23 -38.68
C VAL A 309 13.47 -10.37 -39.66
N ASN A 310 12.37 -10.91 -40.16
CA ASN A 310 12.38 -12.01 -41.12
C ASN A 310 13.23 -13.23 -40.69
N GLY A 311 13.23 -13.56 -39.39
CA GLY A 311 13.98 -14.69 -38.84
C GLY A 311 15.44 -14.38 -38.48
N TYR A 312 15.93 -13.18 -38.78
CA TYR A 312 17.23 -12.69 -38.29
C TYR A 312 17.04 -12.05 -36.93
N VAL A 313 17.65 -12.69 -35.93
CA VAL A 313 17.54 -12.28 -34.54
C VAL A 313 18.77 -11.51 -34.11
N ALA A 314 18.58 -10.25 -33.68
CA ALA A 314 19.62 -9.45 -33.06
C ALA A 314 19.16 -8.94 -31.69
N GLY A 315 20.03 -8.96 -30.68
CA GLY A 315 19.68 -8.52 -29.34
C GLY A 315 20.82 -8.65 -28.33
N PHE A 316 20.56 -8.20 -27.11
CA PHE A 316 21.43 -8.42 -25.98
C PHE A 316 20.63 -8.75 -24.72
N GLY A 317 21.27 -9.40 -23.75
CA GLY A 317 20.66 -9.66 -22.47
C GLY A 317 21.65 -9.63 -21.30
N LEU A 318 21.15 -9.13 -20.18
CA LEU A 318 21.80 -9.04 -18.88
C LEU A 318 21.09 -10.00 -17.93
N TRP A 319 21.86 -10.85 -17.26
CA TRP A 319 21.37 -11.69 -16.17
C TRP A 319 22.27 -11.52 -14.96
N ASN A 320 21.68 -11.21 -13.82
CA ASN A 320 22.36 -11.11 -12.54
C ASN A 320 21.56 -11.88 -11.49
N ASN A 321 22.20 -12.82 -10.81
CA ASN A 321 21.60 -13.65 -9.75
C ASN A 321 22.20 -13.39 -8.35
N GLY A 322 22.88 -12.25 -8.17
CA GLY A 322 23.55 -11.86 -6.94
C GLY A 322 24.94 -12.48 -6.72
N ALA A 323 25.29 -13.55 -7.44
CA ALA A 323 26.61 -14.19 -7.37
C ALA A 323 27.44 -13.97 -8.65
N THR A 324 26.78 -13.96 -9.80
CA THR A 324 27.41 -13.79 -11.13
C THR A 324 26.57 -12.86 -11.98
N SER A 325 27.21 -12.18 -12.93
CA SER A 325 26.54 -11.38 -13.95
C SER A 325 27.04 -11.77 -15.33
N THR A 326 26.14 -11.80 -16.31
CA THR A 326 26.47 -12.08 -17.71
C THR A 326 25.87 -11.03 -18.62
N PHE A 327 26.60 -10.70 -19.68
CA PHE A 327 26.13 -9.87 -20.79
C PHE A 327 26.31 -10.66 -22.08
N ASN A 328 25.21 -11.13 -22.64
CA ASN A 328 25.21 -11.96 -23.85
C ASN A 328 24.68 -11.13 -25.02
N ILE A 329 25.40 -11.17 -26.14
CA ILE A 329 24.98 -10.55 -27.41
C ILE A 329 24.61 -11.67 -28.37
N LEU A 330 23.44 -11.57 -28.99
CA LEU A 330 23.00 -12.44 -30.08
C LEU A 330 22.94 -11.58 -31.35
N ALA A 331 23.84 -11.83 -32.30
CA ALA A 331 23.88 -11.14 -33.59
C ALA A 331 24.75 -11.92 -34.59
N ASP A 332 24.49 -11.75 -35.89
CA ASP A 332 25.38 -12.27 -36.94
C ASP A 332 26.75 -11.57 -36.94
N ARG A 333 26.76 -10.28 -36.55
CA ARG A 333 27.98 -9.47 -36.41
C ARG A 333 27.83 -8.46 -35.27
N PHE A 334 28.79 -8.46 -34.35
CA PHE A 334 28.94 -7.43 -33.32
C PHE A 334 30.20 -6.60 -33.61
N ALA A 335 30.11 -5.27 -33.58
CA ALA A 335 31.25 -4.40 -33.88
C ALA A 335 31.25 -3.13 -33.01
N ILE A 336 32.43 -2.74 -32.54
CA ILE A 336 32.68 -1.41 -31.97
C ILE A 336 33.20 -0.56 -33.12
N VAL A 337 32.47 0.52 -33.45
CA VAL A 337 32.80 1.43 -34.55
C VAL A 337 33.13 2.82 -34.01
N SER A 338 34.10 3.50 -34.60
CA SER A 338 34.48 4.86 -34.20
C SER A 338 33.62 5.90 -34.96
N PRO A 339 32.93 6.81 -34.26
CA PRO A 339 32.19 7.90 -34.91
C PRO A 339 33.13 8.78 -35.74
N GLY A 340 32.73 9.14 -36.96
CA GLY A 340 33.50 10.04 -37.83
C GLY A 340 34.58 9.40 -38.70
N TYR A 341 34.84 8.09 -38.58
CA TYR A 341 35.81 7.36 -39.42
C TYR A 341 35.13 6.18 -40.14
N PRO A 342 34.37 6.44 -41.22
CA PRO A 342 33.68 5.38 -41.96
C PRO A 342 34.67 4.31 -42.42
N GLY A 343 34.43 3.06 -42.03
CA GLY A 343 35.23 1.89 -42.44
C GLY A 343 36.28 1.42 -41.44
N VAL A 344 36.59 2.17 -40.37
CA VAL A 344 37.49 1.70 -39.31
C VAL A 344 36.68 0.98 -38.23
N VAL A 345 36.88 -0.33 -38.12
CA VAL A 345 36.25 -1.18 -37.09
C VAL A 345 37.35 -1.75 -36.19
N PRO A 346 37.65 -1.10 -35.05
CA PRO A 346 38.69 -1.56 -34.13
C PRO A 346 38.44 -2.97 -33.58
N PHE A 347 37.18 -3.35 -33.39
CA PHE A 347 36.78 -4.66 -32.87
C PHE A 347 35.53 -5.15 -33.58
N ALA A 348 35.56 -6.36 -34.12
CA ALA A 348 34.38 -7.05 -34.63
C ALA A 348 34.41 -8.54 -34.28
N VAL A 349 33.22 -9.12 -34.11
CA VAL A 349 33.00 -10.55 -33.97
C VAL A 349 31.94 -10.97 -34.98
N ASP A 350 32.23 -12.00 -35.76
CA ASP A 350 31.31 -12.63 -36.70
C ASP A 350 31.59 -14.14 -36.78
N ALA A 351 30.96 -14.84 -37.73
CA ALA A 351 31.12 -16.27 -37.94
C ALA A 351 32.57 -16.74 -38.17
N ASN A 352 33.48 -15.85 -38.57
CA ASN A 352 34.90 -16.16 -38.81
C ASN A 352 35.79 -15.88 -37.58
N GLY A 353 35.24 -15.36 -36.48
CA GLY A 353 35.94 -15.12 -35.22
C GLY A 353 36.06 -13.64 -34.85
N VAL A 354 37.09 -13.31 -34.08
CA VAL A 354 37.34 -11.97 -33.55
C VAL A 354 38.38 -11.25 -34.39
N TYR A 355 38.02 -10.09 -34.94
CA TYR A 355 38.91 -9.18 -35.64
C TYR A 355 39.24 -7.97 -34.78
N MET A 356 40.53 -7.65 -34.66
CA MET A 356 41.02 -6.47 -33.96
C MET A 356 42.00 -5.68 -34.84
N ASN A 357 41.72 -4.39 -35.06
CA ASN A 357 42.61 -3.48 -35.77
C ASN A 357 43.50 -2.71 -34.77
N ASN A 358 44.82 -2.75 -34.93
CA ASN A 358 45.81 -2.10 -34.07
C ASN A 358 45.67 -2.47 -32.57
N ALA A 359 45.67 -3.76 -32.25
CA ALA A 359 45.58 -4.23 -30.86
C ALA A 359 46.86 -3.89 -30.04
N TYR A 360 46.68 -3.15 -28.94
CA TYR A 360 47.73 -2.88 -27.94
C TYR A 360 47.57 -3.81 -26.74
N ILE A 361 48.38 -4.86 -26.65
CA ILE A 361 48.29 -5.91 -25.62
C ILE A 361 49.52 -5.85 -24.72
N ARG A 362 49.33 -5.54 -23.43
CA ARG A 362 50.45 -5.48 -22.46
C ARG A 362 51.13 -6.83 -22.24
N ASN A 363 50.34 -7.90 -22.13
CA ASN A 363 50.80 -9.27 -21.96
C ASN A 363 50.01 -10.18 -22.90
N LEU A 364 50.64 -10.73 -23.93
CA LEU A 364 50.01 -11.66 -24.86
C LEU A 364 50.32 -13.10 -24.44
N SER A 365 49.28 -13.88 -24.13
CA SER A 365 49.36 -15.33 -23.91
C SER A 365 48.45 -16.01 -24.91
N VAL A 366 49.03 -16.77 -25.83
CA VAL A 366 48.31 -17.43 -26.92
C VAL A 366 48.98 -18.76 -27.25
N ASP A 367 48.19 -19.75 -27.67
CA ASP A 367 48.71 -21.06 -28.06
C ASP A 367 49.45 -21.02 -29.41
N LYS A 368 48.98 -20.18 -30.35
CA LYS A 368 49.55 -20.06 -31.69
C LYS A 368 49.40 -18.64 -32.23
N ILE A 369 50.49 -18.14 -32.81
CA ILE A 369 50.50 -16.93 -33.63
C ILE A 369 50.68 -17.37 -35.09
N SER A 370 49.74 -17.01 -35.96
CA SER A 370 49.82 -17.22 -37.40
C SER A 370 49.57 -15.90 -38.10
N GLY A 371 50.52 -15.45 -38.91
CA GLY A 371 50.45 -14.13 -39.54
C GLY A 371 51.75 -13.79 -40.26
N GLY A 372 51.93 -12.49 -40.54
CA GLY A 372 53.15 -11.96 -41.15
C GLY A 372 54.36 -11.97 -40.20
N ALA A 373 55.23 -10.96 -40.33
CA ALA A 373 56.42 -10.86 -39.52
C ALA A 373 56.12 -10.62 -38.02
N ILE A 374 56.82 -11.34 -37.14
CA ILE A 374 56.88 -11.06 -35.70
C ILE A 374 58.11 -10.20 -35.45
N ARG A 375 57.93 -8.98 -34.93
CA ARG A 375 59.01 -8.07 -34.55
C ARG A 375 59.07 -7.95 -33.03
N SER A 376 60.19 -8.35 -32.44
CA SER A 376 60.50 -8.15 -31.02
C SER A 376 61.65 -7.15 -30.89
N GLU A 377 61.50 -6.13 -30.04
CA GLU A 377 62.54 -5.09 -29.88
C GLU A 377 63.72 -5.55 -29.02
N TRP A 378 63.51 -6.50 -28.10
CA TRP A 378 64.56 -7.00 -27.20
C TRP A 378 64.97 -8.45 -27.49
N ALA A 379 64.05 -9.41 -27.33
CA ALA A 379 64.38 -10.83 -27.51
C ALA A 379 63.16 -11.68 -27.87
N LEU A 380 63.42 -12.79 -28.58
CA LEU A 380 62.53 -13.95 -28.69
C LEU A 380 63.11 -15.05 -27.79
N ASN A 381 62.53 -15.23 -26.60
CA ASN A 381 63.00 -16.27 -25.67
C ASN A 381 62.16 -17.55 -25.84
N SER A 382 62.84 -18.69 -25.94
CA SER A 382 62.20 -20.00 -26.01
C SER A 382 62.81 -20.92 -24.93
N SER A 383 62.15 -21.02 -23.78
CA SER A 383 62.66 -21.82 -22.64
C SER A 383 62.53 -23.32 -22.87
N SER A 384 61.54 -23.75 -23.65
CA SER A 384 61.23 -25.18 -23.92
C SER A 384 60.90 -25.46 -25.38
N GLY A 385 60.96 -24.43 -26.23
CA GLY A 385 60.57 -24.51 -27.64
C GLY A 385 61.77 -24.50 -28.59
N ARG A 386 61.46 -24.22 -29.86
CA ARG A 386 62.39 -24.26 -30.99
C ARG A 386 62.15 -23.09 -31.92
N ILE A 387 63.20 -22.61 -32.54
CA ILE A 387 63.16 -21.71 -33.69
C ILE A 387 63.53 -22.55 -34.91
N VAL A 388 62.63 -22.60 -35.89
CA VAL A 388 62.84 -23.29 -37.16
C VAL A 388 62.76 -22.27 -38.28
N LEU A 389 63.87 -22.11 -39.01
CA LEU A 389 63.96 -21.27 -40.20
C LEU A 389 63.98 -22.20 -41.41
N ASP A 390 62.88 -22.25 -42.14
CA ASP A 390 62.72 -23.10 -43.32
C ASP A 390 62.78 -22.24 -44.59
N THR A 391 63.74 -22.54 -45.47
CA THR A 391 63.92 -21.85 -46.77
C THR A 391 63.39 -22.66 -47.96
N GLY A 392 62.76 -23.81 -47.70
CA GLY A 392 62.31 -24.77 -48.70
C GLY A 392 63.35 -25.86 -48.97
N ALA A 393 64.57 -25.48 -49.37
CA ALA A 393 65.66 -26.43 -49.65
C ALA A 393 66.48 -26.78 -48.41
N PHE A 394 66.72 -25.79 -47.55
CA PHE A 394 67.48 -25.94 -46.31
C PHE A 394 66.63 -25.50 -45.12
N MET A 395 66.93 -26.05 -43.95
CA MET A 395 66.40 -25.52 -42.69
C MET A 395 67.51 -25.29 -41.66
N LYS A 396 67.27 -24.31 -40.79
CA LYS A 396 68.01 -24.12 -39.55
C LYS A 396 67.08 -24.36 -38.36
N VAL A 397 67.52 -25.15 -37.39
CA VAL A 397 66.80 -25.43 -36.16
C VAL A 397 67.65 -25.00 -34.97
N ILE A 398 67.08 -24.26 -34.03
CA ILE A 398 67.72 -23.83 -32.78
C ILE A 398 66.76 -24.13 -31.63
N GLY A 399 67.19 -24.77 -30.56
CA GLY A 399 66.34 -24.98 -29.38
C GLY A 399 66.85 -26.08 -28.44
N VAL A 400 65.94 -26.57 -27.59
CA VAL A 400 66.22 -27.67 -26.64
C VAL A 400 66.59 -28.98 -27.38
N GLY A 401 67.27 -29.94 -26.74
CA GLY A 401 67.78 -31.17 -27.38
C GLY A 401 66.87 -31.79 -28.45
N PHE A 402 67.39 -32.04 -29.66
CA PHE A 402 66.63 -32.53 -30.82
C PHE A 402 67.41 -33.39 -31.78
N GLY A 403 66.74 -33.77 -32.87
CA GLY A 403 67.25 -34.77 -33.78
C GLY A 403 66.85 -36.16 -33.33
N GLU A 404 67.26 -37.15 -34.10
CA GLU A 404 66.99 -38.56 -33.84
C GLU A 404 67.47 -38.99 -32.45
N ASN A 405 68.61 -38.45 -32.00
CA ASN A 405 69.21 -38.77 -30.70
C ASN A 405 68.94 -37.73 -29.61
N GLY A 406 68.18 -36.65 -29.90
CA GLY A 406 67.90 -35.58 -28.94
C GLY A 406 69.15 -34.77 -28.52
N ASP A 407 70.23 -34.85 -29.27
CA ASP A 407 71.57 -34.36 -28.91
C ASP A 407 71.97 -33.07 -29.62
N LEU A 408 71.10 -32.49 -30.44
CA LEU A 408 71.34 -31.23 -31.16
C LEU A 408 70.71 -30.04 -30.43
N ILE A 409 71.39 -28.88 -30.44
CA ILE A 409 70.83 -27.59 -30.00
C ILE A 409 70.85 -26.52 -31.11
N GLU A 410 71.73 -26.69 -32.11
CA GLU A 410 71.71 -25.95 -33.37
C GLU A 410 72.01 -26.92 -34.51
N TRP A 411 71.25 -26.83 -35.61
CA TRP A 411 71.45 -27.68 -36.78
C TRP A 411 71.10 -26.91 -38.05
N PHE A 412 71.93 -27.04 -39.08
CA PHE A 412 71.67 -26.51 -40.42
C PHE A 412 71.99 -27.57 -41.45
N GLY A 413 71.09 -27.75 -42.43
CA GLY A 413 71.23 -28.75 -43.49
C GLY A 413 69.99 -28.84 -44.37
N PRO A 414 69.90 -29.86 -45.24
CA PRO A 414 68.75 -30.07 -46.13
C PRO A 414 67.43 -30.17 -45.34
N LYS A 415 66.33 -29.69 -45.91
CA LYS A 415 65.02 -29.79 -45.26
C LYS A 415 64.60 -31.26 -45.09
N ILE A 416 64.55 -31.71 -43.83
CA ILE A 416 64.08 -33.03 -43.39
C ILE A 416 63.24 -32.90 -42.11
N PRO A 417 62.43 -33.91 -41.72
CA PRO A 417 61.77 -33.89 -40.43
C PRO A 417 62.76 -33.66 -39.28
N ILE A 418 62.42 -32.80 -38.31
CA ILE A 418 63.31 -32.46 -37.18
C ILE A 418 63.74 -33.70 -36.38
N SER A 419 62.88 -34.71 -36.31
CA SER A 419 63.17 -36.01 -35.68
C SER A 419 64.21 -36.85 -36.44
N GLN A 420 64.56 -36.49 -37.68
CA GLN A 420 65.55 -37.16 -38.51
C GLN A 420 66.84 -36.34 -38.67
N CYS A 421 66.94 -35.18 -38.02
CA CYS A 421 68.20 -34.45 -37.95
C CYS A 421 69.23 -35.28 -37.20
N THR A 422 70.42 -35.44 -37.80
CA THR A 422 71.56 -36.13 -37.19
C THR A 422 72.82 -35.30 -37.41
N ARG A 423 73.88 -35.63 -36.66
CA ARG A 423 75.21 -35.04 -36.89
C ARG A 423 75.76 -35.35 -38.29
N ALA A 424 75.38 -36.49 -38.88
CA ALA A 424 75.88 -36.97 -40.17
C ALA A 424 75.23 -36.27 -41.38
N ASN A 425 73.97 -35.88 -41.27
CA ASN A 425 73.26 -35.16 -42.34
C ASN A 425 73.29 -33.64 -42.16
N ALA A 426 73.98 -33.14 -41.14
CA ALA A 426 74.19 -31.72 -40.90
C ALA A 426 75.25 -31.14 -41.84
N THR A 427 74.99 -29.95 -42.37
CA THR A 427 76.04 -29.08 -42.93
C THR A 427 76.83 -28.42 -41.80
N THR A 428 76.14 -27.94 -40.76
CA THR A 428 76.74 -27.48 -39.50
C THR A 428 75.87 -27.85 -38.32
N TYR A 429 76.45 -28.09 -37.14
CA TYR A 429 75.67 -28.32 -35.92
C TYR A 429 76.39 -27.84 -34.66
N VAL A 430 75.62 -27.63 -33.59
CA VAL A 430 76.07 -27.59 -32.20
C VAL A 430 75.25 -28.60 -31.42
N ALA A 431 75.91 -29.42 -30.61
CA ALA A 431 75.30 -30.47 -29.84
C ALA A 431 75.15 -30.09 -28.35
N THR A 432 74.32 -30.82 -27.63
CA THR A 432 74.06 -30.64 -26.18
C THR A 432 75.30 -30.87 -25.32
N ASP A 433 76.27 -31.62 -25.83
CA ASP A 433 77.58 -31.88 -25.20
C ASP A 433 78.61 -30.75 -25.41
N GLY A 434 78.23 -29.67 -26.10
CA GLY A 434 79.09 -28.54 -26.44
C GLY A 434 79.97 -28.76 -27.66
N SER A 435 79.91 -29.93 -28.31
CA SER A 435 80.62 -30.16 -29.58
C SER A 435 79.95 -29.41 -30.72
N ALA A 436 80.75 -28.95 -31.69
CA ALA A 436 80.28 -28.22 -32.85
C ALA A 436 81.01 -28.67 -34.13
N TYR A 437 80.29 -28.62 -35.25
CA TYR A 437 80.82 -28.86 -36.59
C TYR A 437 80.46 -27.71 -37.51
N PHE A 438 81.45 -27.14 -38.19
CA PHE A 438 81.31 -25.92 -39.01
C PHE A 438 81.44 -26.16 -40.53
N GLY A 439 81.47 -27.43 -40.99
CA GLY A 439 81.43 -27.71 -42.44
C GLY A 439 82.69 -27.33 -43.22
N GLY A 440 83.89 -27.62 -42.71
CA GLY A 440 85.17 -27.33 -43.40
C GLY A 440 86.41 -27.45 -42.50
N THR A 441 87.56 -26.94 -42.95
CA THR A 441 88.80 -26.86 -42.15
C THR A 441 88.84 -25.56 -41.33
N LEU A 442 88.96 -25.67 -40.00
CA LEU A 442 89.27 -24.57 -39.09
C LEU A 442 90.80 -24.56 -38.89
N SER A 443 91.52 -23.51 -39.30
CA SER A 443 92.97 -23.43 -39.00
C SER A 443 93.19 -22.81 -37.63
N ALA A 444 93.33 -23.67 -36.60
CA ALA A 444 93.68 -23.30 -35.24
C ALA A 444 95.08 -23.84 -34.90
N GLY A 445 96.00 -22.98 -34.45
CA GLY A 445 97.29 -23.40 -33.87
C GLY A 445 98.53 -23.39 -34.78
N VAL A 446 98.49 -22.76 -35.96
CA VAL A 446 99.67 -22.64 -36.84
C VAL A 446 100.50 -21.40 -36.47
N ILE A 447 101.79 -21.57 -36.13
CA ILE A 447 102.75 -20.46 -36.00
C ILE A 447 103.44 -20.25 -37.35
N TYR A 448 103.38 -19.04 -37.90
CA TYR A 448 103.86 -18.68 -39.23
C TYR A 448 104.88 -17.53 -39.15
N ASN A 449 106.07 -17.71 -39.73
CA ASN A 449 107.10 -16.67 -39.85
C ASN A 449 107.73 -16.70 -41.25
N ALA A 450 107.92 -15.54 -41.88
CA ALA A 450 108.49 -15.43 -43.22
C ALA A 450 109.34 -14.17 -43.41
N ALA A 451 110.41 -14.27 -44.20
CA ALA A 451 111.21 -13.13 -44.65
C ALA A 451 111.79 -13.37 -46.04
N ASN A 452 112.16 -12.29 -46.74
CA ASN A 452 112.79 -12.35 -48.05
C ASN A 452 113.79 -11.18 -48.26
N SER A 453 114.67 -11.33 -49.25
CA SER A 453 115.62 -10.31 -49.73
C SER A 453 115.68 -10.35 -51.25
N THR A 454 115.72 -9.19 -51.89
CA THR A 454 115.83 -9.05 -53.35
C THR A 454 117.22 -8.63 -53.82
N SER A 455 118.22 -8.68 -52.94
CA SER A 455 119.61 -8.34 -53.27
C SER A 455 120.19 -9.31 -54.30
N ILE A 456 120.93 -8.77 -55.27
CA ILE A 456 121.63 -9.54 -56.30
C ILE A 456 123.06 -9.92 -55.88
N ALA A 457 123.52 -9.51 -54.70
CA ALA A 457 124.85 -9.79 -54.17
C ALA A 457 125.04 -11.29 -53.87
N GLY A 458 126.23 -11.82 -54.16
CA GLY A 458 126.55 -13.25 -54.07
C GLY A 458 126.60 -13.83 -52.66
N ASP A 459 126.52 -12.96 -51.64
CA ASP A 459 126.59 -13.22 -50.20
C ASP A 459 125.29 -12.82 -49.46
N THR A 460 124.20 -12.58 -50.19
CA THR A 460 122.90 -12.18 -49.64
C THR A 460 122.37 -13.19 -48.62
N TYR A 461 121.76 -12.70 -47.53
CA TYR A 461 121.12 -13.55 -46.53
C TYR A 461 119.74 -13.02 -46.10
N VAL A 462 118.94 -13.90 -45.49
CA VAL A 462 117.61 -13.61 -44.94
C VAL A 462 117.47 -14.30 -43.58
N VAL A 463 116.93 -13.59 -42.59
CA VAL A 463 116.70 -14.12 -41.24
C VAL A 463 115.21 -14.11 -40.93
N ILE A 464 114.71 -15.18 -40.32
CA ILE A 464 113.41 -15.21 -39.64
C ILE A 464 113.62 -15.56 -38.16
N GLY A 465 113.03 -14.78 -37.25
CA GLY A 465 113.17 -14.92 -35.79
C GLY A 465 113.94 -13.80 -35.10
N PRO A 466 114.10 -13.85 -33.76
CA PRO A 466 113.71 -14.97 -32.89
C PRO A 466 112.20 -15.13 -32.72
N PHE A 467 111.72 -16.37 -32.75
CA PHE A 467 110.33 -16.72 -32.40
C PHE A 467 110.28 -17.90 -31.42
N ALA A 468 109.23 -17.94 -30.61
CA ALA A 468 108.92 -19.06 -29.73
C ALA A 468 108.26 -20.19 -30.53
N SER A 469 108.50 -21.44 -30.12
CA SER A 469 107.93 -22.64 -30.73
C SER A 469 107.05 -23.40 -29.74
N ASN A 470 105.97 -24.02 -30.24
CA ASN A 470 105.08 -24.91 -29.47
C ASN A 470 105.63 -26.35 -29.34
N GLY A 471 106.84 -26.62 -29.84
CA GLY A 471 107.52 -27.91 -29.73
C GLY A 471 107.13 -28.95 -30.79
N ARG A 472 106.33 -28.57 -31.79
CA ARG A 472 106.01 -29.42 -32.94
C ARG A 472 107.10 -29.33 -34.02
N PRO A 473 107.21 -30.32 -34.93
CA PRO A 473 108.07 -30.23 -36.09
C PRO A 473 107.75 -28.99 -36.91
N LYS A 474 108.78 -28.28 -37.35
CA LYS A 474 108.64 -27.04 -38.12
C LYS A 474 109.06 -27.30 -39.55
N THR A 475 108.21 -26.95 -40.49
CA THR A 475 108.52 -27.03 -41.92
C THR A 475 109.10 -25.70 -42.34
N VAL A 476 110.37 -25.69 -42.72
CA VAL A 476 111.10 -24.51 -43.19
C VAL A 476 111.33 -24.63 -44.69
N VAL A 477 110.68 -23.78 -45.47
CA VAL A 477 110.84 -23.73 -46.92
C VAL A 477 111.77 -22.58 -47.26
N VAL A 478 112.87 -22.89 -47.95
CA VAL A 478 113.82 -21.90 -48.47
C VAL A 478 113.71 -21.90 -49.99
N SER A 479 113.58 -20.72 -50.58
CA SER A 479 113.54 -20.56 -52.03
C SER A 479 114.51 -19.50 -52.50
N TYR A 480 115.12 -19.74 -53.66
CA TYR A 480 115.94 -18.76 -54.35
C TYR A 480 115.57 -18.72 -55.83
N SER A 481 115.51 -17.51 -56.36
CA SER A 481 115.37 -17.26 -57.78
C SER A 481 116.29 -16.13 -58.20
N ARG A 482 116.87 -16.25 -59.38
CA ARG A 482 117.62 -15.19 -60.07
C ARG A 482 117.26 -15.23 -61.53
N SER A 483 116.95 -14.08 -62.10
CA SER A 483 116.74 -13.91 -63.54
C SER A 483 117.70 -12.86 -64.07
N ILE A 484 118.30 -13.14 -65.21
CA ILE A 484 119.22 -12.24 -65.91
C ILE A 484 118.71 -12.10 -67.34
N THR A 485 118.63 -10.87 -67.83
CA THR A 485 118.29 -10.59 -69.23
C THR A 485 119.40 -9.76 -69.82
N GLN A 486 120.09 -10.33 -70.80
CA GLN A 486 121.05 -9.61 -71.62
C GLN A 486 120.40 -9.27 -72.95
N ARG A 487 120.72 -8.08 -73.48
CA ARG A 487 120.25 -7.63 -74.77
C ARG A 487 121.41 -7.12 -75.60
N SER A 488 121.46 -7.52 -76.87
CA SER A 488 122.31 -6.96 -77.92
C SER A 488 121.42 -6.25 -78.93
N ASN A 489 121.81 -5.06 -79.37
CA ASN A 489 121.15 -4.34 -80.46
C ASN A 489 121.87 -4.55 -81.80
N ALA A 490 122.92 -5.37 -81.84
CA ALA A 490 123.57 -5.74 -83.09
C ALA A 490 122.60 -6.59 -83.91
N MET A 491 122.17 -6.11 -85.07
CA MET A 491 121.27 -6.83 -85.99
C MET A 491 122.13 -7.63 -86.99
N GLY A 492 121.81 -8.91 -87.22
CA GLY A 492 122.54 -9.75 -88.18
C GLY A 492 122.50 -11.25 -87.89
N ARG A 493 123.36 -12.03 -88.57
CA ARG A 493 123.46 -13.50 -88.38
C ARG A 493 124.19 -13.91 -87.09
N ASP A 494 125.00 -13.02 -86.52
CA ASP A 494 125.84 -13.29 -85.36
C ASP A 494 125.21 -12.66 -84.10
N GLY A 495 124.63 -13.49 -83.23
CA GLY A 495 124.02 -13.05 -81.97
C GLY A 495 124.78 -13.54 -80.73
N PHE A 496 124.07 -13.73 -79.61
CA PHE A 496 124.65 -14.37 -78.43
C PHE A 496 125.07 -15.81 -78.72
N THR A 497 126.28 -16.16 -78.31
CA THR A 497 126.85 -17.50 -78.41
C THR A 497 127.48 -17.90 -77.08
N GLY A 498 127.58 -19.20 -76.83
CA GLY A 498 128.01 -19.72 -75.53
C GLY A 498 126.93 -19.62 -74.46
N GLY A 499 127.34 -19.47 -73.20
CA GLY A 499 126.45 -19.57 -72.03
C GLY A 499 126.56 -20.94 -71.38
N GLY A 500 127.01 -20.96 -70.13
CA GLY A 500 127.19 -22.21 -69.37
C GLY A 500 126.07 -22.43 -68.37
N THR A 501 126.23 -23.47 -67.54
CA THR A 501 125.35 -23.69 -66.39
C THR A 501 125.52 -22.55 -65.39
N ASN A 502 124.40 -21.98 -64.97
CA ASN A 502 124.37 -21.03 -63.85
C ASN A 502 124.04 -21.81 -62.58
N TYR A 503 124.70 -21.49 -61.47
CA TYR A 503 124.33 -22.11 -60.20
C TYR A 503 124.54 -21.16 -59.03
N ALA A 504 123.83 -21.44 -57.94
CA ALA A 504 124.03 -20.82 -56.66
C ALA A 504 123.71 -21.81 -55.54
N THR A 505 124.45 -21.75 -54.45
CA THR A 505 124.21 -22.61 -53.29
C THR A 505 123.56 -21.79 -52.19
N VAL A 506 122.43 -22.27 -51.67
CA VAL A 506 121.79 -21.69 -50.49
C VAL A 506 121.92 -22.64 -49.32
N THR A 507 122.51 -22.14 -48.23
CA THR A 507 122.65 -22.88 -46.98
C THR A 507 121.73 -22.27 -45.93
N LEU A 508 120.87 -23.10 -45.36
CA LEU A 508 120.03 -22.76 -44.21
C LEU A 508 120.82 -23.05 -42.92
N TYR A 509 120.91 -22.05 -42.07
CA TYR A 509 121.44 -22.15 -40.73
C TYR A 509 120.31 -22.01 -39.72
N ARG A 510 120.43 -22.71 -38.61
CA ARG A 510 119.58 -22.57 -37.44
C ARG A 510 120.37 -21.91 -36.32
N VAL A 511 119.72 -21.01 -35.59
CA VAL A 511 120.22 -20.41 -34.36
C VAL A 511 119.25 -20.74 -33.24
N LEU A 512 119.77 -21.32 -32.16
CA LEU A 512 119.01 -21.67 -30.96
C LEU A 512 119.47 -20.79 -29.79
N ASN A 513 118.54 -20.15 -29.10
CA ASN A 513 118.78 -19.36 -27.88
C ASN A 513 119.90 -18.32 -27.99
N GLY A 514 120.04 -17.70 -29.16
CA GLY A 514 121.10 -16.71 -29.43
C GLY A 514 122.52 -17.29 -29.51
N GLY A 515 122.68 -18.61 -29.63
CA GLY A 515 123.97 -19.28 -29.84
C GLY A 515 124.53 -19.11 -31.25
N GLY A 516 125.56 -19.91 -31.58
CA GLY A 516 126.17 -19.90 -32.91
C GLY A 516 125.26 -20.47 -34.00
N GLU A 517 125.50 -20.07 -35.25
CA GLU A 517 124.80 -20.60 -36.43
C GLU A 517 125.26 -22.01 -36.78
N VAL A 518 124.30 -22.94 -36.87
CA VAL A 518 124.55 -24.33 -37.27
C VAL A 518 123.91 -24.57 -38.63
N ALA A 519 124.68 -24.98 -39.64
CA ALA A 519 124.15 -25.35 -40.94
C ALA A 519 123.25 -26.60 -40.82
N VAL A 520 121.99 -26.50 -41.25
CA VAL A 520 121.00 -27.58 -41.13
C VAL A 520 120.58 -28.17 -42.47
N ALA A 521 120.70 -27.41 -43.56
CA ALA A 521 120.45 -27.88 -44.91
C ALA A 521 121.21 -27.00 -45.91
N SER A 522 121.63 -27.56 -47.03
CA SER A 522 122.25 -26.82 -48.13
C SER A 522 121.81 -27.42 -49.46
N GLN A 523 121.43 -26.57 -50.40
CA GLN A 523 121.02 -26.98 -51.73
C GLN A 523 121.69 -26.10 -52.78
N GLN A 524 122.29 -26.73 -53.79
CA GLN A 524 122.68 -26.05 -55.01
C GLN A 524 121.47 -25.98 -55.94
N PHE A 525 121.12 -24.78 -56.35
CA PHE A 525 120.17 -24.52 -57.42
C PHE A 525 120.95 -24.27 -58.69
N SER A 526 120.56 -24.98 -59.75
CA SER A 526 121.15 -24.83 -61.07
C SER A 526 120.11 -24.25 -62.03
N GLY A 527 120.59 -23.60 -63.07
CA GLY A 527 119.80 -23.18 -64.21
C GLY A 527 120.72 -22.92 -65.39
N GLY A 528 120.23 -22.21 -66.39
CA GLY A 528 120.96 -22.02 -67.63
C GLY A 528 120.50 -20.80 -68.38
N TRP A 529 120.87 -20.75 -69.65
CA TRP A 529 120.53 -19.68 -70.56
C TRP A 529 119.61 -20.16 -71.66
N ARG A 530 118.62 -19.35 -71.98
CA ARG A 530 117.85 -19.41 -73.22
C ARG A 530 118.29 -18.23 -74.09
N ILE A 531 118.79 -18.52 -75.28
CA ILE A 531 119.25 -17.51 -76.22
C ILE A 531 118.24 -17.40 -77.36
N GLU A 532 117.89 -16.18 -77.70
CA GLU A 532 116.99 -15.80 -78.79
C GLU A 532 117.75 -14.80 -79.66
N ASN A 533 118.30 -15.30 -80.77
CA ASN A 533 118.99 -14.45 -81.74
C ASN A 533 118.06 -14.18 -82.92
N GLU A 534 117.93 -12.93 -83.31
CA GLU A 534 116.99 -12.46 -84.32
C GLU A 534 117.75 -11.76 -85.45
N PHE A 535 117.32 -11.98 -86.70
CA PHE A 535 118.05 -11.42 -87.85
C PHE A 535 117.81 -9.91 -88.03
N ASP A 536 116.60 -9.43 -87.71
CA ASP A 536 116.12 -8.06 -87.94
C ASP A 536 115.62 -7.37 -86.66
N ALA A 537 115.89 -7.96 -85.49
CA ALA A 537 115.53 -7.43 -84.18
C ALA A 537 116.69 -7.58 -83.18
N PRO A 538 116.63 -6.92 -82.00
CA PRO A 538 117.63 -7.12 -80.95
C PRO A 538 117.64 -8.57 -80.43
N ASP A 539 118.83 -9.13 -80.22
CA ASP A 539 118.99 -10.45 -79.60
C ASP A 539 118.79 -10.37 -78.07
N TYR A 540 118.28 -11.45 -77.49
CA TYR A 540 118.11 -11.61 -76.05
C TYR A 540 118.73 -12.91 -75.53
N ALA A 541 119.35 -12.82 -74.36
CA ALA A 541 119.71 -14.00 -73.58
C ALA A 541 119.08 -13.94 -72.19
N TYR A 542 118.29 -14.96 -71.86
CA TYR A 542 117.58 -15.10 -70.60
C TYR A 542 118.25 -16.16 -69.72
N GLY A 543 118.95 -15.71 -68.69
CA GLY A 543 119.59 -16.56 -67.70
C GLY A 543 118.68 -16.75 -66.50
N SER A 544 118.59 -17.98 -65.98
CA SER A 544 117.83 -18.25 -64.75
C SER A 544 118.58 -19.16 -63.79
N ILE A 545 118.32 -18.96 -62.50
CA ILE A 545 118.56 -19.92 -61.42
C ILE A 545 117.27 -19.92 -60.61
N GLY A 546 116.72 -21.08 -60.28
CA GLY A 546 115.47 -21.15 -59.53
C GLY A 546 115.32 -22.48 -58.81
N GLY A 547 114.82 -22.42 -57.58
CA GLY A 547 114.42 -23.61 -56.86
C GLY A 547 114.05 -23.33 -55.42
N SER A 548 113.59 -24.37 -54.75
CA SER A 548 113.34 -24.39 -53.32
C SER A 548 113.75 -25.73 -52.72
N PHE A 549 114.04 -25.73 -51.43
CA PHE A 549 114.11 -26.96 -50.65
C PHE A 549 113.36 -26.77 -49.34
N THR A 550 112.95 -27.89 -48.77
CA THR A 550 112.25 -27.94 -47.49
C THR A 550 113.13 -28.64 -46.47
N PHE A 551 113.30 -28.02 -45.32
CA PHE A 551 113.92 -28.61 -44.14
C PHE A 551 112.83 -28.80 -43.08
N VAL A 552 112.69 -30.04 -42.58
CA VAL A 552 111.81 -30.32 -41.45
C VAL A 552 112.65 -30.31 -40.19
N ASP A 553 112.44 -29.31 -39.35
CA ASP A 553 113.12 -29.15 -38.08
C ASP A 553 112.36 -29.84 -36.95
N THR A 554 112.90 -30.96 -36.49
CA THR A 554 112.37 -31.74 -35.37
C THR A 554 112.97 -31.34 -34.02
N THR A 555 113.78 -30.28 -33.95
CA THR A 555 114.25 -29.76 -32.66
C THR A 555 113.06 -29.15 -31.89
N GLY A 556 112.91 -29.59 -30.64
CA GLY A 556 111.76 -29.29 -29.79
C GLY A 556 111.62 -27.80 -29.42
N ALA A 557 110.75 -27.53 -28.44
CA ALA A 557 110.40 -26.17 -28.05
C ALA A 557 111.63 -25.38 -27.55
N THR A 558 111.92 -24.26 -28.21
CA THR A 558 112.93 -23.29 -27.78
C THR A 558 112.33 -21.89 -27.86
N ASN A 559 112.61 -21.06 -26.85
CA ASN A 559 111.98 -19.75 -26.70
C ASN A 559 112.59 -18.67 -27.60
N ASN A 560 113.69 -18.96 -28.31
CA ASN A 560 114.41 -18.03 -29.17
C ASN A 560 115.07 -18.77 -30.34
N MET A 561 114.26 -19.26 -31.30
CA MET A 561 114.78 -19.90 -32.51
C MET A 561 114.76 -18.94 -33.70
N SER A 562 115.81 -18.98 -34.52
CA SER A 562 115.86 -18.27 -35.80
C SER A 562 116.40 -19.16 -36.91
N TYR A 563 115.99 -18.88 -38.14
CA TYR A 563 116.58 -19.47 -39.33
C TYR A 563 117.21 -18.40 -40.21
N VAL A 564 118.42 -18.69 -40.70
CA VAL A 564 119.19 -17.81 -41.58
C VAL A 564 119.47 -18.55 -42.88
N ALA A 565 118.90 -18.12 -44.00
CA ALA A 565 119.34 -18.62 -45.30
C ALA A 565 120.42 -17.71 -45.85
N ARG A 566 121.56 -18.28 -46.27
CA ARG A 566 122.65 -17.56 -46.93
C ARG A 566 122.88 -18.08 -48.33
N LEU A 567 122.98 -17.15 -49.27
CA LEU A 567 123.45 -17.39 -50.62
C LEU A 567 124.99 -17.46 -50.62
N SER A 568 125.53 -18.39 -51.39
CA SER A 568 126.97 -18.59 -51.57
C SER A 568 127.24 -19.24 -52.94
N ASN A 569 128.50 -19.25 -53.37
CA ASN A 569 128.94 -19.92 -54.59
C ASN A 569 128.10 -19.56 -55.83
N VAL A 570 127.72 -18.29 -55.97
CA VAL A 570 126.98 -17.82 -57.15
C VAL A 570 127.93 -17.78 -58.34
N SER A 571 127.66 -18.61 -59.34
CA SER A 571 128.41 -18.66 -60.59
C SER A 571 127.48 -18.42 -61.76
N ILE A 572 127.78 -17.37 -62.53
CA ILE A 572 127.02 -16.96 -63.71
C ILE A 572 127.96 -17.03 -64.92
N ASN A 573 127.72 -18.01 -65.78
CA ASN A 573 128.48 -18.21 -67.00
C ASN A 573 127.77 -17.50 -68.15
N ASN A 574 127.95 -16.18 -68.25
CA ASN A 574 127.25 -15.34 -69.22
C ASN A 574 127.57 -15.77 -70.67
N PRO A 575 126.59 -15.78 -71.59
CA PRO A 575 126.85 -15.87 -73.01
C PRO A 575 127.53 -14.59 -73.51
N THR A 576 128.21 -14.70 -74.65
CA THR A 576 128.98 -13.63 -75.26
C THR A 576 128.37 -13.22 -76.58
N ALA A 577 128.36 -11.93 -76.87
CA ALA A 577 128.02 -11.34 -78.16
C ALA A 577 129.05 -10.26 -78.50
N SER A 578 129.11 -9.84 -79.77
CA SER A 578 130.03 -8.77 -80.19
C SER A 578 129.75 -7.44 -79.46
N VAL A 579 128.50 -7.17 -79.09
CA VAL A 579 128.08 -6.02 -78.28
C VAL A 579 127.00 -6.49 -77.31
N VAL A 580 127.12 -6.13 -76.03
CA VAL A 580 126.04 -6.31 -75.04
C VAL A 580 125.60 -4.94 -74.58
N ASN A 581 124.38 -4.54 -74.93
CA ASN A 581 123.86 -3.20 -74.69
C ASN A 581 123.24 -3.03 -73.30
N SER A 582 122.66 -4.09 -72.73
CA SER A 582 122.12 -4.04 -71.38
C SER A 582 122.13 -5.40 -70.69
N VAL A 583 122.35 -5.39 -69.38
CA VAL A 583 122.19 -6.56 -68.50
C VAL A 583 121.28 -6.16 -67.33
N VAL A 584 120.09 -6.76 -67.26
CA VAL A 584 119.15 -6.58 -66.16
C VAL A 584 119.15 -7.83 -65.30
N THR A 585 119.34 -7.69 -63.99
CA THR A 585 119.35 -8.82 -63.06
C THR A 585 118.37 -8.60 -61.92
N THR A 586 117.56 -9.61 -61.63
CA THR A 586 116.71 -9.68 -60.43
C THR A 586 117.05 -10.95 -59.66
N ALA A 587 116.98 -10.88 -58.33
CA ALA A 587 117.13 -12.03 -57.46
C ALA A 587 116.14 -11.95 -56.31
N LYS A 588 115.77 -13.10 -55.75
CA LYS A 588 114.95 -13.20 -54.53
C LYS A 588 115.37 -14.44 -53.75
N LEU A 589 115.81 -14.24 -52.51
CA LEU A 589 115.99 -15.27 -51.50
C LEU A 589 114.85 -15.16 -50.49
N SER A 590 114.19 -16.27 -50.13
CA SER A 590 113.11 -16.28 -49.13
C SER A 590 113.20 -17.48 -48.20
N VAL A 591 112.78 -17.29 -46.94
CA VAL A 591 112.63 -18.34 -45.93
C VAL A 591 111.25 -18.22 -45.31
N VAL A 592 110.54 -19.34 -45.21
CA VAL A 592 109.23 -19.45 -44.56
C VAL A 592 109.29 -20.60 -43.56
N SER A 593 108.89 -20.37 -42.32
CA SER A 593 108.75 -21.41 -41.30
C SER A 593 107.29 -21.51 -40.87
N THR A 594 106.78 -22.74 -40.87
CA THR A 594 105.46 -23.07 -40.34
C THR A 594 105.56 -24.18 -39.30
N GLU A 595 104.98 -23.94 -38.14
CA GLU A 595 104.77 -24.96 -37.11
C GLU A 595 103.30 -25.38 -37.15
N GLN A 596 103.05 -26.67 -37.41
CA GLN A 596 101.71 -27.26 -37.45
C GLN A 596 101.58 -28.38 -36.42
#